data_AF-A0A9Q9T341-F1
#
_entry.id   AF-A0A9Q9T341-F1
#
_cell.length_a   1.000
_cell.length_b   1.000
_cell.length_c   1.000
_cell.angle_alpha   90.00
_cell.angle_beta   90.00
_cell.angle_gamma   90.00
#
_symmetry.space_group_name_H-M   'P 1'
#
loop_
_entity.id
_entity.type
_entity.pdbx_description
1 polymer ?
#
loop_
_entity_poly.entity_id
_entity_poly.type
_entity_poly.pdbx_seq_one_letter_code
_entity_poly.pdbx_strand_id
1 'polypeptide(L)'
;MTTATNGYREIFVDESKVKDYLLVAVCLERSSTRAARSALTGLVLRGQSRLHMRKESDARRRLILSTIASLPVKVAVFRAVKDGRSDTARRAACLRRLVAATAVSPRVSVCFERDETLIRKDRQWIVEATRDSGGARLVHRHETAAHEPLLALPDAVGWAWAKGGDWRRRCPPEITVIDV
;
A
#
# COMPACT_ATOMS: atom_id res chain seq x y z
N MET A 1 -17.23 -1.31 19.71
CA MET A 1 -17.22 -2.72 19.24
C MET A 1 -16.84 -2.72 17.77
N THR A 2 -15.57 -2.99 17.47
CA THR A 2 -15.10 -3.09 16.08
C THR A 2 -15.54 -4.46 15.57
N THR A 3 -16.52 -4.50 14.67
CA THR A 3 -16.88 -5.72 13.95
C THR A 3 -15.61 -6.26 13.29
N ALA A 4 -15.07 -7.34 13.84
CA ALA A 4 -14.02 -8.10 13.20
C ALA A 4 -14.61 -8.65 11.91
N THR A 5 -14.34 -7.98 10.79
CA THR A 5 -14.82 -8.46 9.50
C THR A 5 -14.12 -9.77 9.20
N ASN A 6 -14.88 -10.86 9.29
CA ASN A 6 -14.45 -12.24 9.11
C ASN A 6 -14.05 -12.57 7.65
N GLY A 7 -13.91 -11.53 6.81
CA GLY A 7 -13.59 -11.61 5.40
C GLY A 7 -12.09 -11.71 5.15
N TYR A 8 -11.74 -12.36 4.04
CA TYR A 8 -10.36 -12.38 3.55
C TYR A 8 -9.96 -10.97 3.10
N ARG A 9 -8.80 -10.49 3.53
CA ARG A 9 -8.29 -9.16 3.20
C ARG A 9 -7.12 -9.24 2.22
N GLU A 10 -7.11 -8.34 1.26
CA GLU A 10 -5.97 -8.11 0.37
C GLU A 10 -5.37 -6.74 0.65
N ILE A 11 -4.05 -6.70 0.82
CA ILE A 11 -3.29 -5.49 1.08
C ILE A 11 -2.37 -5.23 -0.12
N PHE A 12 -2.39 -4.01 -0.63
CA PHE A 12 -1.53 -3.55 -1.71
C PHE A 12 -0.53 -2.54 -1.16
N VAL A 13 0.76 -2.72 -1.48
CA VAL A 13 1.85 -1.98 -0.86
C VAL A 13 2.76 -1.35 -1.90
N ASP A 14 3.04 -0.07 -1.72
CA ASP A 14 4.08 0.69 -2.43
C ASP A 14 4.84 1.60 -1.44
N GLU A 15 6.01 2.07 -1.83
CA GLU A 15 6.89 2.91 -1.03
C GLU A 15 7.00 4.35 -1.57
N SER A 16 7.11 5.31 -0.65
CA SER A 16 7.46 6.69 -1.00
C SER A 16 8.69 7.14 -0.22
N LYS A 17 9.65 7.76 -0.92
CA LYS A 17 10.95 8.21 -0.36
C LYS A 17 11.14 9.73 -0.36
N VAL A 18 10.09 10.49 -0.65
CA VAL A 18 10.19 11.93 -0.93
C VAL A 18 10.59 12.73 0.33
N LYS A 19 9.90 12.52 1.45
CA LYS A 19 10.19 13.16 2.74
C LYS A 19 10.72 12.09 3.69
N ASP A 20 9.91 11.63 4.63
CA ASP A 20 10.16 10.39 5.36
C ASP A 20 10.06 9.19 4.41
N TYR A 21 10.58 8.05 4.85
CA TYR A 21 10.34 6.79 4.18
C TYR A 21 8.96 6.28 4.60
N LEU A 22 8.07 6.11 3.63
CA LEU A 22 6.72 5.62 3.84
C LEU A 22 6.55 4.27 3.16
N LEU A 23 6.05 3.29 3.90
CA LEU A 23 5.46 2.08 3.33
C LEU A 23 3.94 2.22 3.44
N VAL A 24 3.29 2.44 2.30
CA VAL A 24 1.84 2.68 2.24
C VAL A 24 1.14 1.37 1.96
N ALA A 25 0.31 0.93 2.89
CA ALA A 25 -0.47 -0.30 2.78
C ALA A 25 -1.96 0.04 2.66
N VAL A 26 -2.56 -0.28 1.52
CA VAL A 26 -4.00 -0.11 1.28
C VAL A 26 -4.69 -1.46 1.35
N CYS A 27 -5.63 -1.60 2.28
CA CYS A 27 -6.34 -2.82 2.61
C CYS A 27 -7.78 -2.76 2.07
N LEU A 28 -8.21 -3.85 1.43
CA LEU A 28 -9.59 -4.07 0.99
C LEU A 28 -10.05 -5.47 1.42
N GLU A 29 -11.35 -5.65 1.54
CA GLU A 29 -11.93 -6.98 1.52
C GLU A 29 -11.79 -7.60 0.13
N ARG A 30 -11.52 -8.90 0.07
CA ARG A 30 -11.40 -9.66 -1.18
C ARG A 30 -12.65 -9.51 -2.06
N SER A 31 -13.83 -9.47 -1.45
CA SER A 31 -15.12 -9.23 -2.10
C SER A 31 -15.17 -7.91 -2.89
N SER A 32 -14.44 -6.88 -2.44
CA SER A 32 -14.40 -5.54 -3.04
C SER A 32 -13.33 -5.39 -4.13
N THR A 33 -12.35 -6.31 -4.20
CA THR A 33 -11.18 -6.17 -5.09
C THR A 33 -11.55 -6.15 -6.57
N ARG A 34 -12.56 -6.91 -7.01
CA ARG A 34 -13.00 -6.93 -8.41
C ARG A 34 -13.57 -5.58 -8.84
N ALA A 35 -14.45 -4.99 -8.03
CA ALA A 35 -15.04 -3.69 -8.30
C ALA A 35 -13.96 -2.59 -8.28
N ALA A 36 -13.06 -2.62 -7.31
CA ALA A 36 -11.93 -1.70 -7.24
C ALA A 36 -11.01 -1.80 -8.45
N ARG A 37 -10.68 -3.01 -8.93
CA ARG A 37 -9.90 -3.22 -10.16
C ARG A 37 -10.58 -2.59 -11.36
N SER A 38 -11.87 -2.85 -11.54
CA SER A 38 -12.65 -2.27 -12.64
C SER A 38 -12.66 -0.73 -12.59
N ALA A 39 -12.84 -0.13 -11.42
CA ALA A 39 -12.81 1.31 -11.24
C ALA A 39 -11.45 1.92 -11.61
N LEU A 40 -10.34 1.32 -11.17
CA LEU A 40 -8.99 1.82 -11.49
C LEU A 40 -8.61 1.59 -12.96
N THR A 41 -8.93 0.42 -13.52
CA THR A 41 -8.69 0.15 -14.94
C THR A 41 -9.47 1.12 -15.83
N GLY A 42 -10.69 1.51 -15.45
CA GLY A 42 -11.47 2.51 -16.17
C GLY A 42 -10.86 3.92 -16.21
N LEU A 43 -9.89 4.21 -15.34
CA LEU A 43 -9.16 5.49 -15.32
C LEU A 43 -7.89 5.50 -16.18
N VAL A 44 -7.44 4.32 -16.64
CA VAL A 44 -6.26 4.17 -17.49
C VAL A 44 -6.57 4.70 -18.89
N LEU A 45 -5.79 5.67 -19.37
CA LEU A 45 -6.00 6.26 -20.69
C LEU A 45 -5.51 5.34 -21.81
N ARG A 46 -6.00 5.58 -23.03
CA ARG A 46 -5.47 4.94 -24.24
C ARG A 46 -3.96 5.21 -24.34
N GLY A 47 -3.17 4.15 -24.51
CA GLY A 47 -1.70 4.21 -24.58
C GLY A 47 -0.99 4.25 -23.22
N GLN A 48 -1.74 4.31 -22.11
CA GLN A 48 -1.20 4.21 -20.76
C GLN A 48 -1.21 2.74 -20.33
N SER A 49 -0.08 2.23 -19.82
CA SER A 49 0.01 0.85 -19.31
C SER A 49 -0.46 0.69 -17.86
N ARG A 50 -0.36 1.76 -17.05
CA ARG A 50 -0.77 1.79 -15.64
C ARG A 50 -1.02 3.22 -15.16
N LEU A 51 -1.81 3.38 -14.10
CA LEU A 51 -1.87 4.63 -13.34
C LEU A 51 -0.56 4.85 -12.57
N HIS A 52 -0.04 6.08 -12.59
CA HIS A 52 1.07 6.51 -11.74
C HIS A 52 1.02 8.03 -11.53
N MET A 53 0.73 8.47 -10.31
CA MET A 53 0.34 9.86 -10.04
C MET A 53 1.34 10.91 -10.52
N ARG A 54 2.64 10.59 -10.51
CA ARG A 54 3.69 11.50 -10.99
C ARG A 54 3.49 11.89 -12.46
N LYS A 55 2.92 11.01 -13.29
CA LYS A 55 2.71 11.22 -14.73
C LYS A 55 1.36 11.84 -15.09
N GLU A 56 0.47 12.01 -14.12
CA GLU A 56 -0.89 12.51 -14.34
C GLU A 56 -0.97 14.03 -14.31
N SER A 57 -1.94 14.61 -15.02
CA SER A 57 -2.30 16.04 -14.85
C SER A 57 -3.04 16.27 -13.54
N ASP A 58 -3.09 17.51 -13.05
CA ASP A 58 -3.78 17.83 -11.79
C ASP A 58 -5.28 17.54 -11.82
N ALA A 59 -5.95 17.75 -12.96
CA ALA A 59 -7.34 17.36 -13.12
C ALA A 59 -7.52 15.84 -12.96
N ARG A 60 -6.62 15.05 -13.56
CA ARG A 60 -6.64 13.58 -13.46
C ARG A 60 -6.28 13.09 -12.06
N ARG A 61 -5.29 13.71 -11.39
CA ARG A 61 -4.94 13.40 -9.99
C ARG A 61 -6.15 13.57 -9.07
N ARG A 62 -6.94 14.64 -9.26
CA ARG A 62 -8.17 14.85 -8.49
C ARG A 62 -9.20 13.77 -8.76
N LEU A 63 -9.43 13.42 -10.04
CA LEU A 63 -10.34 12.34 -10.43
C LEU A 63 -9.93 10.99 -9.83
N ILE A 64 -8.65 10.63 -9.94
CA ILE A 64 -8.11 9.38 -9.40
C ILE A 64 -8.31 9.32 -7.89
N LEU A 65 -7.94 10.38 -7.16
CA LEU A 65 -8.11 10.43 -5.71
C LEU A 65 -9.59 10.40 -5.30
N SER A 66 -10.49 11.06 -6.03
CA SER A 66 -11.94 10.98 -5.75
C SER A 66 -12.49 9.58 -5.98
N THR A 67 -12.05 8.88 -7.03
CA THR A 67 -12.44 7.48 -7.27
C THR A 67 -11.90 6.57 -6.17
N ILE A 68 -10.66 6.78 -5.72
CA ILE A 68 -10.09 5.98 -4.63
C ILE A 68 -10.83 6.24 -3.31
N ALA A 69 -11.18 7.50 -3.02
CA ALA A 69 -11.89 7.88 -1.80
C ALA A 69 -13.32 7.31 -1.72
N SER A 70 -13.93 6.92 -2.84
CA SER A 70 -15.24 6.26 -2.86
C SER A 70 -15.17 4.74 -2.71
N LEU A 71 -13.97 4.14 -2.76
CA LEU A 71 -13.78 2.71 -2.54
C LEU A 71 -13.73 2.39 -1.02
N PRO A 72 -14.21 1.22 -0.58
CA PRO A 72 -14.17 0.80 0.83
C PRO A 72 -12.77 0.35 1.23
N VAL A 73 -11.82 1.28 1.26
CA VAL A 73 -10.41 1.02 1.56
C VAL A 73 -10.02 1.52 2.95
N LYS A 74 -9.12 0.78 3.60
CA LYS A 74 -8.43 1.22 4.82
C LYS A 74 -6.96 1.39 4.53
N VAL A 75 -6.36 2.46 5.02
CA VAL A 75 -4.95 2.76 4.74
C VAL A 75 -4.16 2.74 6.04
N ALA A 76 -3.04 2.03 6.03
CA ALA A 76 -1.98 2.14 7.03
C ALA A 76 -0.72 2.70 6.37
N VAL A 77 -0.15 3.75 6.97
CA VAL A 77 1.12 4.35 6.54
C VAL A 77 2.16 4.05 7.61
N PHE A 78 3.11 3.16 7.30
CA PHE A 78 4.26 2.90 8.17
C PHE A 78 5.35 3.91 7.84
N ARG A 79 5.67 4.79 8.78
CA ARG A 79 6.56 5.93 8.58
C ARG A 79 7.86 5.74 9.35
N ALA A 80 8.97 5.66 8.62
CA ALA A 80 10.31 5.72 9.16
C ALA A 80 10.92 7.10 8.86
N VAL A 81 11.26 7.85 9.91
CA VAL A 81 11.86 9.19 9.77
C VAL A 81 13.26 9.14 9.17
N LYS A 82 13.71 10.26 8.60
CA LYS A 82 15.09 10.41 8.10
C LYS A 82 16.09 10.65 9.24
N ASP A 83 16.43 9.57 9.94
CA ASP A 83 17.29 9.51 11.12
C ASP A 83 18.71 8.96 10.84
N GLY A 84 19.21 9.09 9.61
CA GLY A 84 20.53 8.56 9.21
C GLY A 84 20.57 7.06 8.87
N ARG A 85 19.51 6.28 9.17
CA ARG A 85 19.37 4.91 8.63
C ARG A 85 19.39 4.92 7.08
N SER A 86 19.80 3.81 6.47
CA SER A 86 19.64 3.63 5.02
C SER A 86 18.17 3.33 4.68
N ASP A 87 17.76 3.58 3.43
CA ASP A 87 16.41 3.24 2.97
C ASP A 87 16.12 1.73 3.07
N THR A 88 17.15 0.89 2.91
CA THR A 88 17.06 -0.56 3.14
C THR A 88 16.68 -0.86 4.60
N ALA A 89 17.33 -0.19 5.57
CA ALA A 89 17.03 -0.37 6.99
C ALA A 89 15.63 0.15 7.37
N ARG A 90 15.23 1.30 6.80
CA ARG A 90 13.87 1.85 6.97
C ARG A 90 12.80 0.91 6.39
N ARG A 91 13.02 0.37 5.19
CA ARG A 91 12.14 -0.63 4.58
C ARG A 91 11.97 -1.86 5.47
N ALA A 92 13.07 -2.40 6.00
CA ALA A 92 13.05 -3.54 6.89
C ALA A 92 12.22 -3.26 8.18
N ALA A 93 12.37 -2.07 8.78
CA ALA A 93 11.58 -1.66 9.94
C ALA A 93 10.08 -1.56 9.62
N CYS A 94 9.72 -0.90 8.50
CA CYS A 94 8.33 -0.82 8.05
C CYS A 94 7.72 -2.21 7.78
N LEU A 95 8.47 -3.11 7.13
CA LEU A 95 7.99 -4.46 6.83
C LEU A 95 7.78 -5.29 8.10
N ARG A 96 8.69 -5.22 9.08
CA ARG A 96 8.49 -5.88 10.38
C ARG A 96 7.20 -5.42 11.05
N ARG A 97 6.95 -4.10 11.02
CA ARG A 97 5.73 -3.53 11.61
C ARG A 97 4.46 -3.92 10.84
N LEU A 98 4.52 -3.99 9.50
CA LEU A 98 3.44 -4.49 8.66
C LEU A 98 3.11 -5.94 9.00
N VAL A 99 4.11 -6.82 9.11
CA VAL A 99 3.92 -8.24 9.46
C VAL A 99 3.29 -8.37 10.85
N ALA A 100 3.78 -7.64 11.85
CA ALA A 100 3.17 -7.64 13.18
C ALA A 100 1.71 -7.15 13.15
N ALA A 101 1.38 -6.16 12.31
CA ALA A 101 0.02 -5.65 12.16
C ALA A 101 -0.93 -6.63 11.44
N THR A 102 -0.40 -7.55 10.61
CA THR A 102 -1.21 -8.57 9.92
C THR A 102 -1.30 -9.89 10.70
N ALA A 103 -0.35 -10.16 11.61
CA ALA A 103 -0.27 -11.40 12.39
C ALA A 103 -1.53 -11.69 13.22
N VAL A 104 -2.28 -10.64 13.62
CA VAL A 104 -3.55 -10.76 14.36
C VAL A 104 -4.71 -11.35 13.54
N SER A 105 -4.50 -11.66 12.25
CA SER A 105 -5.57 -12.09 11.35
C SER A 105 -5.11 -13.18 10.38
N PRO A 106 -5.68 -14.39 10.41
CA PRO A 106 -5.23 -15.52 9.60
C PRO A 106 -5.59 -15.42 8.10
N ARG A 107 -6.43 -14.46 7.69
CA ARG A 107 -6.96 -14.35 6.31
C ARG A 107 -6.48 -13.07 5.61
N VAL A 108 -5.17 -12.89 5.49
CA VAL A 108 -4.55 -11.72 4.86
C VAL A 108 -3.55 -12.16 3.78
N SER A 109 -3.61 -11.53 2.60
CA SER A 109 -2.53 -11.59 1.61
C SER A 109 -2.02 -10.20 1.25
N VAL A 110 -0.71 -10.09 0.99
CA VAL A 110 -0.06 -8.82 0.62
C VAL A 110 0.49 -8.88 -0.79
N CYS A 111 0.25 -7.83 -1.58
CA CYS A 111 0.83 -7.62 -2.89
C CYS A 111 1.73 -6.39 -2.85
N PHE A 112 3.03 -6.58 -3.05
CA PHE A 112 4.01 -5.50 -3.15
C PHE A 112 4.19 -5.08 -4.61
N GLU A 113 4.38 -3.79 -4.88
CA GLU A 113 4.90 -3.36 -6.18
C GLU A 113 6.29 -3.97 -6.39
N ARG A 114 6.48 -4.57 -7.57
CA ARG A 114 7.69 -5.33 -7.88
C ARG A 114 8.86 -4.39 -8.14
N ASP A 115 9.88 -4.53 -7.30
CA ASP A 115 11.24 -4.06 -7.52
C ASP A 115 12.19 -5.26 -7.37
N GLU A 116 12.78 -5.71 -8.49
CA GLU A 116 13.66 -6.90 -8.54
C GLU A 116 14.82 -6.82 -7.54
N THR A 117 15.28 -5.62 -7.21
CA THR A 117 16.38 -5.41 -6.27
C THR A 117 15.96 -5.66 -4.81
N LEU A 118 14.65 -5.62 -4.52
CA LEU A 118 14.08 -5.74 -3.18
C LEU A 118 13.47 -7.11 -2.91
N ILE A 119 13.01 -7.86 -3.92
CA ILE A 119 12.27 -9.14 -3.74
C ILE A 119 12.97 -10.08 -2.77
N ARG A 120 14.28 -10.32 -2.95
CA ARG A 120 15.04 -11.25 -2.10
C ARG A 120 15.07 -10.80 -0.64
N LYS A 121 15.31 -9.50 -0.41
CA LYS A 121 15.39 -8.92 0.94
C LYS A 121 14.01 -8.88 1.61
N ASP A 122 12.97 -8.49 0.86
CA ASP A 122 11.59 -8.48 1.35
C ASP A 122 11.17 -9.86 1.85
N ARG A 123 11.41 -10.91 1.04
CA ARG A 123 11.11 -12.29 1.42
C ARG A 123 11.82 -12.68 2.71
N GLN A 124 13.10 -12.35 2.83
CA GLN A 124 13.89 -12.61 4.02
C GLN A 124 13.30 -11.91 5.25
N TRP A 125 13.08 -10.59 5.17
CA TRP A 125 12.55 -9.81 6.30
C TRP A 125 11.13 -10.23 6.72
N ILE A 126 10.27 -10.60 5.76
CA ILE A 126 8.93 -11.11 6.06
C ILE A 126 9.02 -12.44 6.81
N VAL A 127 9.92 -13.34 6.41
CA VAL A 127 10.13 -14.62 7.10
C VAL A 127 10.66 -14.41 8.52
N GLU A 128 11.66 -13.54 8.69
CA GLU A 128 12.20 -13.18 10.01
C GLU A 128 11.10 -12.60 10.91
N ALA A 129 10.37 -11.58 10.43
CA ALA A 129 9.31 -10.93 11.18
C ALA A 129 8.14 -11.87 11.55
N THR A 130 7.83 -12.83 10.67
CA THR A 130 6.79 -13.84 10.96
C THR A 130 7.22 -14.74 12.12
N ARG A 131 8.49 -15.17 12.15
CA ARG A 131 9.02 -15.99 13.25
C ARG A 131 9.00 -15.22 14.57
N ASP A 132 9.44 -13.96 14.56
CA ASP A 132 9.51 -13.12 15.76
C ASP A 132 8.12 -12.82 16.35
N SER A 133 7.09 -12.74 15.51
CA SER A 133 5.71 -12.48 15.94
C SER A 133 4.97 -13.73 16.43
N GLY A 134 5.56 -14.93 16.31
CA GLY A 134 4.88 -16.20 16.61
C GLY A 134 3.63 -16.46 15.75
N GLY A 135 3.46 -15.70 14.66
CA GLY A 135 2.26 -15.69 13.84
C GLY A 135 2.29 -16.69 12.69
N ALA A 136 1.15 -16.85 12.02
CA ALA A 136 1.06 -17.63 10.78
C ALA A 136 1.84 -16.94 9.64
N ARG A 137 2.37 -17.75 8.72
CA ARG A 137 3.11 -17.25 7.55
C ARG A 137 2.27 -16.28 6.73
N LEU A 138 2.78 -15.06 6.55
CA LEU A 138 2.16 -14.05 5.70
C LEU A 138 2.22 -14.48 4.23
N VAL A 139 1.05 -14.70 3.63
CA VAL A 139 0.93 -14.91 2.19
C VAL A 139 1.26 -13.60 1.49
N HIS A 140 2.26 -13.60 0.62
CA HIS A 140 2.65 -12.42 -0.12
C HIS A 140 3.12 -12.73 -1.54
N ARG A 141 3.02 -11.73 -2.42
CA ARG A 141 3.53 -11.73 -3.79
C ARG A 141 4.10 -10.36 -4.16
N HIS A 142 4.90 -10.33 -5.21
CA HIS A 142 5.36 -9.11 -5.87
C HIS A 142 4.80 -9.08 -7.28
N GLU A 143 4.20 -7.98 -7.69
CA GLU A 143 3.60 -7.84 -9.01
C GLU A 143 3.88 -6.45 -9.60
N THR A 144 3.87 -6.32 -10.93
CA THR A 144 3.97 -5.01 -11.55
C THR A 144 2.62 -4.29 -11.51
N ALA A 145 2.64 -2.97 -11.37
CA ALA A 145 1.42 -2.16 -11.42
C ALA A 145 0.71 -2.17 -12.80
N ALA A 146 1.33 -2.76 -13.83
CA ALA A 146 0.68 -3.03 -15.10
C ALA A 146 -0.21 -4.31 -15.06
N HIS A 147 0.19 -5.33 -14.30
CA HIS A 147 -0.58 -6.57 -14.16
C HIS A 147 -1.55 -6.55 -12.97
N GLU A 148 -1.25 -5.78 -11.92
CA GLU A 148 -2.14 -5.58 -10.78
C GLU A 148 -2.51 -4.10 -10.64
N PRO A 149 -3.67 -3.67 -11.19
CA PRO A 149 -4.12 -2.28 -11.15
C PRO A 149 -4.29 -1.73 -9.73
N LEU A 150 -4.56 -2.58 -8.74
CA LEU A 150 -4.73 -2.13 -7.34
C LEU A 150 -3.44 -1.63 -6.70
N LEU A 151 -2.26 -1.89 -7.30
CA LEU A 151 -1.01 -1.26 -6.88
C LEU A 151 -1.00 0.27 -7.12
N ALA A 152 -1.91 0.80 -7.94
CA ALA A 152 -2.09 2.24 -8.05
C ALA A 152 -2.69 2.88 -6.78
N LEU A 153 -3.33 2.09 -5.90
CA LEU A 153 -3.88 2.60 -4.64
C LEU A 153 -2.78 3.15 -3.70
N PRO A 154 -1.76 2.34 -3.31
CA PRO A 154 -0.70 2.83 -2.44
C PRO A 154 0.18 3.91 -3.12
N ASP A 155 0.44 3.84 -4.44
CA ASP A 155 1.11 4.92 -5.18
C ASP A 155 0.34 6.24 -5.03
N ALA A 156 -0.98 6.20 -5.27
CA ALA A 156 -1.79 7.40 -5.26
C ALA A 156 -1.91 8.03 -3.88
N VAL A 157 -2.15 7.20 -2.86
CA VAL A 157 -2.22 7.65 -1.48
C VAL A 157 -0.87 8.15 -0.98
N GLY A 158 0.22 7.44 -1.29
CA GLY A 158 1.58 7.83 -0.93
C GLY A 158 2.00 9.15 -1.56
N TRP A 159 1.73 9.33 -2.85
CA TRP A 159 1.98 10.59 -3.56
C TRP A 159 1.22 11.76 -2.93
N ALA A 160 -0.08 11.59 -2.70
CA ALA A 160 -0.94 12.64 -2.15
C ALA A 160 -0.54 12.99 -0.70
N TRP A 161 -0.21 11.98 0.10
CA TRP A 161 0.27 12.16 1.46
C TRP A 161 1.58 12.94 1.51
N ALA A 162 2.54 12.59 0.66
CA ALA A 162 3.85 13.24 0.57
C ALA A 162 3.75 14.69 0.07
N LYS A 163 2.87 14.95 -0.91
CA LYS A 163 2.60 16.30 -1.43
C LYS A 163 1.97 17.22 -0.39
N GLY A 164 1.08 16.71 0.46
CA GLY A 164 0.43 17.51 1.50
C GLY A 164 -0.65 18.45 0.96
N GLY A 165 -1.09 19.40 1.79
CA GLY A 165 -2.09 20.40 1.41
C GLY A 165 -3.40 19.80 0.90
N ASP A 166 -3.91 20.33 -0.21
CA ASP A 166 -5.14 19.84 -0.84
C ASP A 166 -5.07 18.36 -1.25
N TRP A 167 -3.88 17.89 -1.64
CA TRP A 167 -3.70 16.51 -2.07
C TRP A 167 -3.90 15.53 -0.91
N ARG A 168 -3.31 15.82 0.25
CA ARG A 168 -3.49 14.97 1.44
C ARG A 168 -4.94 14.95 1.93
N ARG A 169 -5.66 16.08 1.83
CA ARG A 169 -7.10 16.14 2.19
C ARG A 169 -7.98 15.26 1.31
N ARG A 170 -7.52 14.86 0.13
CA ARG A 170 -8.25 14.00 -0.82
C ARG A 170 -7.95 12.51 -0.66
N CYS A 171 -7.03 12.13 0.23
CA CYS A 171 -6.82 10.73 0.53
C CYS A 171 -8.07 10.12 1.21
N PRO A 172 -8.23 8.78 1.22
CA PRO A 172 -9.33 8.12 1.93
C PRO A 172 -9.43 8.57 3.39
N PRO A 173 -10.65 8.62 3.97
CA PRO A 173 -10.86 9.12 5.33
C PRO A 173 -10.22 8.21 6.39
N GLU A 174 -10.19 6.89 6.16
CA GLU A 174 -9.61 5.91 7.09
C GLU A 174 -8.10 5.71 6.86
N ILE A 175 -7.29 6.65 7.33
CA ILE A 175 -5.82 6.55 7.33
C ILE A 175 -5.28 6.50 8.75
N THR A 176 -4.48 5.47 9.04
CA THR A 176 -3.69 5.36 10.28
C THR A 176 -2.20 5.52 9.96
N VAL A 177 -1.50 6.36 10.71
CA VAL A 177 -0.03 6.49 10.61
C VAL A 177 0.62 5.75 11.76
N ILE A 178 1.64 4.94 11.47
CA ILE A 178 2.35 4.11 12.42
C ILE A 178 3.84 4.40 12.28
N ASP A 179 4.43 5.02 13.29
CA ASP A 179 5.87 5.33 13.30
C ASP A 179 6.72 4.09 13.63
N VAL A 180 7.89 4.00 12.99
CA VAL A 180 8.85 2.87 13.09
C VAL A 180 10.33 3.27 13.10
#